data_AF-A0A924A8N8-F1
#
_entry.id   AF-A0A924A8N8-F1
#
_cell.length_a   1.000
_cell.length_b   1.000
_cell.length_c   1.000
_cell.angle_alpha   90.00
_cell.angle_beta   90.00
_cell.angle_gamma   90.00
#
_symmetry.space_group_name_H-M   'P 1'
#
loop_
_entity.id
_entity.type
_entity.pdbx_description
1 polymer ?
#
loop_
_entity_poly.entity_id
_entity_poly.type
_entity_poly.pdbx_seq_one_letter_code
_entity_poly.pdbx_strand_id
1 'polypeptide(L)'
;MDYLIAPTLFQNKTCRLPGIGTLNIVTASAQTDFINTQIKAPIPSVVFIAELKDADVYNEFTALSELIKKEIDEKGIVTLIGIGDLVKGADSTISFMPQQLSHVFVPPVVAKRVVRQDAEHAILVGDKQTTNTVMTEYFVEDIPAKPVYHWWAAAIILGIVGLAIVAYYISQNGFNLLGNAIGL
;
A
#
# COMPACT_ATOMS: atom_id res chain seq x y z
N MET A 1 -19.17 -22.43 30.41
CA MET A 1 -19.47 -21.53 31.53
C MET A 1 -18.75 -20.17 31.35
N ASP A 2 -18.39 -19.86 30.10
CA ASP A 2 -17.42 -18.81 29.73
C ASP A 2 -18.11 -17.57 29.15
N TYR A 3 -19.45 -17.57 29.19
CA TYR A 3 -20.29 -16.54 28.56
C TYR A 3 -20.12 -15.16 29.20
N LEU A 4 -19.56 -15.08 30.41
CA LEU A 4 -19.38 -13.82 31.13
C LEU A 4 -18.00 -13.17 30.87
N ILE A 5 -16.99 -13.94 30.46
CA ILE A 5 -15.62 -13.43 30.31
C ILE A 5 -15.51 -12.53 29.07
N ALA A 6 -16.09 -12.97 27.95
CA ALA A 6 -16.10 -12.18 26.71
C ALA A 6 -16.78 -10.81 26.88
N PRO A 7 -18.05 -10.71 27.33
CA PRO A 7 -18.72 -9.42 27.45
C PRO A 7 -18.02 -8.48 28.43
N THR A 8 -17.51 -8.99 29.56
CA THR A 8 -16.80 -8.14 30.53
C THR A 8 -15.46 -7.64 29.98
N LEU A 9 -14.71 -8.49 29.27
CA LEU A 9 -13.49 -8.09 28.57
C LEU A 9 -13.77 -7.01 27.52
N PHE A 10 -14.80 -7.17 26.69
CA PHE A 10 -15.13 -6.19 25.65
C PHE A 10 -15.71 -4.88 26.21
N GLN A 11 -16.43 -4.93 27.33
CA GLN A 11 -16.99 -3.74 27.97
C GLN A 11 -15.91 -2.94 28.72
N ASN A 12 -15.09 -3.61 29.52
CA ASN A 12 -14.11 -2.96 30.40
C ASN A 12 -12.72 -2.84 29.76
N LYS A 13 -12.49 -3.46 28.59
CA LYS A 13 -11.20 -3.59 27.88
C LYS A 13 -10.14 -4.37 28.65
N THR A 14 -10.40 -4.74 29.89
CA THR A 14 -9.52 -5.52 30.75
C THR A 14 -10.35 -6.56 31.48
N CYS A 15 -9.81 -7.77 31.60
CA CYS A 15 -10.39 -8.85 32.39
C CYS A 15 -9.27 -9.58 33.11
N ARG A 16 -9.27 -9.50 34.44
CA ARG A 16 -8.30 -10.20 35.28
C ARG A 16 -8.85 -11.56 35.67
N LEU A 17 -8.07 -12.60 35.43
CA LEU A 17 -8.35 -13.98 35.81
C LEU A 17 -7.34 -14.38 36.91
N PRO A 18 -7.73 -14.29 38.19
CA PRO A 18 -6.84 -14.56 39.31
C PRO A 18 -6.12 -15.90 39.19
N GLY A 19 -4.80 -15.89 39.37
CA GLY A 19 -3.98 -17.10 39.36
C GLY A 19 -3.72 -17.69 37.97
N ILE A 20 -4.17 -17.00 36.91
CA ILE A 20 -3.86 -17.29 35.50
C ILE A 20 -3.14 -16.08 34.89
N GLY A 21 -3.79 -14.91 34.88
CA GLY A 21 -3.30 -13.75 34.15
C GLY A 21 -4.36 -12.67 33.91
N THR A 22 -3.97 -11.63 33.20
CA THR A 22 -4.85 -10.52 32.81
C THR A 22 -4.95 -10.44 31.28
N LEU A 23 -6.18 -10.40 30.78
CA LEU A 23 -6.50 -10.15 29.37
C LEU A 23 -6.77 -8.67 29.16
N ASN A 24 -6.13 -8.07 28.16
CA ASN A 24 -6.27 -6.66 27.82
C ASN A 24 -6.57 -6.50 26.33
N ILE A 25 -7.46 -5.58 25.98
CA ILE A 25 -7.72 -5.21 24.58
C ILE A 25 -6.80 -4.07 24.20
N VAL A 26 -5.88 -4.33 23.27
CA VAL A 26 -4.97 -3.33 22.70
C VAL A 26 -5.38 -3.07 21.26
N THR A 27 -5.51 -1.80 20.87
CA THR A 27 -5.81 -1.43 19.48
C THR A 27 -4.53 -0.97 18.79
N ALA A 28 -4.12 -1.69 17.75
CA ALA A 28 -3.02 -1.24 16.90
C ALA A 28 -3.49 -0.08 16.03
N SER A 29 -2.65 0.96 15.89
CA SER A 29 -2.93 2.10 15.02
C SER A 29 -3.06 1.68 13.55
N ALA A 30 -3.79 2.46 12.77
CA ALA A 30 -3.83 2.30 11.32
C ALA A 30 -2.42 2.34 10.73
N GLN A 31 -2.15 1.47 9.77
CA GLN A 31 -0.85 1.40 9.10
C GLN A 31 -0.98 1.73 7.63
N THR A 32 -0.13 2.64 7.16
CA THR A 32 -0.04 2.95 5.73
C THR A 32 0.82 1.88 5.04
N ASP A 33 0.24 1.21 4.06
CA ASP A 33 0.92 0.31 3.15
C ASP A 33 1.23 1.05 1.84
N PHE A 34 2.45 1.57 1.74
CA PHE A 34 2.90 2.34 0.58
C PHE A 34 3.00 1.50 -0.69
N ILE A 35 3.35 0.22 -0.56
CA ILE A 35 3.55 -0.69 -1.71
C ILE A 35 2.21 -0.95 -2.38
N ASN A 36 1.19 -1.21 -1.57
CA ASN A 36 -0.15 -1.53 -2.06
C ASN A 36 -1.04 -0.28 -2.23
N THR A 37 -0.53 0.93 -1.95
CA THR A 37 -1.30 2.20 -1.94
C THR A 37 -2.58 2.09 -1.13
N GLN A 38 -2.48 1.50 0.05
CA GLN A 38 -3.62 1.20 0.93
C GLN A 38 -3.32 1.64 2.35
N ILE A 39 -4.37 1.96 3.10
CA ILE A 39 -4.31 2.15 4.55
C ILE A 39 -5.02 0.95 5.17
N LYS A 40 -4.28 0.22 6.00
CA LYS A 40 -4.82 -0.86 6.83
C LYS A 40 -5.52 -0.23 8.03
N ALA A 41 -6.72 -0.71 8.30
CA ALA A 41 -7.53 -0.24 9.42
C ALA A 41 -6.83 -0.53 10.77
N PRO A 42 -7.11 0.25 11.83
CA PRO A 42 -6.75 -0.11 13.19
C PRO A 42 -7.41 -1.44 13.57
N ILE A 43 -6.63 -2.39 14.11
CA ILE A 43 -7.14 -3.72 14.48
C ILE A 43 -7.01 -3.88 15.99
N PRO A 44 -8.11 -4.14 16.72
CA PRO A 44 -8.05 -4.53 18.13
C PRO A 44 -7.60 -5.99 18.25
N SER A 45 -6.71 -6.24 19.20
CA SER A 45 -6.21 -7.57 19.55
C SER A 45 -6.24 -7.76 21.06
N VAL A 46 -6.58 -8.96 21.50
CA VAL A 46 -6.48 -9.34 22.91
C VAL A 46 -5.05 -9.76 23.22
N VAL A 47 -4.46 -9.15 24.25
CA VAL A 47 -3.12 -9.45 24.77
C VAL A 47 -3.28 -10.07 26.14
N PHE A 48 -2.59 -11.18 26.38
CA PHE A 48 -2.56 -11.86 27.66
C PHE A 48 -1.25 -11.57 28.39
N ILE A 49 -1.36 -11.24 29.67
CA ILE A 49 -0.22 -11.04 30.57
C ILE A 49 -0.37 -12.10 31.67
N ALA A 50 0.52 -13.09 31.67
CA ALA A 50 0.53 -14.13 32.70
C ALA A 50 0.80 -13.52 34.08
N GLU A 51 0.06 -13.97 35.08
CA GLU A 51 0.25 -13.53 36.46
C GLU A 51 1.26 -14.47 37.15
N LEU A 52 2.27 -13.90 37.79
CA LEU A 52 3.22 -14.68 38.60
C LEU A 52 2.45 -15.25 39.81
N LYS A 53 2.69 -16.53 40.12
CA LYS A 53 2.08 -17.23 41.26
C LYS A 53 2.26 -16.39 42.53
N ASP A 54 1.17 -16.20 43.28
CA ASP A 54 1.06 -15.52 44.60
C ASP A 54 0.44 -14.11 44.66
N ALA A 55 -0.28 -13.66 43.64
CA ALA A 55 -1.23 -12.56 43.82
C ALA A 55 -2.55 -13.11 44.39
N ASP A 56 -2.72 -13.08 45.72
CA ASP A 56 -3.95 -13.49 46.42
C ASP A 56 -5.07 -12.45 46.23
N VAL A 57 -5.43 -12.20 44.97
CA VAL A 57 -6.40 -11.20 44.56
C VAL A 57 -7.68 -11.88 44.11
N TYR A 58 -8.72 -11.73 44.91
CA TYR A 58 -10.04 -12.27 44.63
C TYR A 58 -10.89 -11.28 43.83
N ASN A 59 -11.57 -11.80 42.82
CA ASN A 59 -12.59 -11.07 42.06
C ASN A 59 -13.77 -11.96 41.69
N GLU A 60 -14.73 -11.42 40.97
CA GLU A 60 -15.93 -12.11 40.49
C GLU A 60 -15.63 -13.31 39.55
N PHE A 61 -14.42 -13.38 39.00
CA PHE A 61 -13.96 -14.45 38.11
C PHE A 61 -13.12 -15.52 38.82
N THR A 62 -12.86 -15.39 40.12
CA THR A 62 -12.00 -16.34 40.87
C THR A 62 -12.42 -17.80 40.66
N ALA A 63 -13.70 -18.10 40.83
CA ALA A 63 -14.23 -19.45 40.66
C ALA A 63 -14.07 -19.96 39.21
N LEU A 64 -14.23 -19.09 38.23
CA LEU A 64 -14.01 -19.45 36.81
C LEU A 64 -12.53 -19.67 36.52
N SER A 65 -11.65 -18.84 37.08
CA SER A 65 -10.20 -19.01 36.94
C SER A 65 -9.71 -20.34 37.51
N GLU A 66 -10.24 -20.78 38.65
CA GLU A 66 -9.91 -22.10 39.20
C GLU A 66 -10.36 -23.25 38.28
N LEU A 67 -11.56 -23.15 37.71
CA LEU A 67 -12.08 -24.14 36.76
C LEU A 67 -11.24 -24.18 35.48
N ILE A 68 -10.92 -23.02 34.92
CA ILE A 68 -10.07 -22.91 33.73
C ILE A 68 -8.68 -23.49 34.02
N LYS A 69 -8.10 -23.17 35.17
CA LYS A 69 -6.78 -23.69 35.55
C LYS A 69 -6.79 -25.21 35.66
N LYS A 70 -7.83 -25.79 36.29
CA LYS A 70 -8.02 -27.23 36.35
C LYS A 70 -8.15 -27.84 34.96
N GLU A 71 -8.92 -27.23 34.08
CA GLU A 71 -9.13 -27.74 32.72
C GLU A 71 -7.86 -27.63 31.85
N ILE A 72 -7.08 -26.56 32.00
CA ILE A 72 -5.75 -26.42 31.38
C ILE A 72 -4.79 -27.50 31.91
N ASP A 73 -4.84 -27.81 33.20
CA ASP A 73 -4.00 -28.86 33.80
C ASP A 73 -4.38 -30.27 33.33
N GLU A 74 -5.66 -30.54 33.10
CA GLU A 74 -6.18 -31.84 32.63
C GLU A 74 -6.04 -32.04 31.11
N LYS A 75 -6.42 -31.03 30.30
CA LYS A 75 -6.52 -31.13 28.84
C LYS A 75 -5.38 -30.43 28.10
N GLY A 76 -4.62 -29.57 28.77
CA GLY A 76 -3.55 -28.77 28.16
C GLY A 76 -4.02 -27.54 27.37
N ILE A 77 -5.30 -27.45 27.03
CA ILE A 77 -5.89 -26.33 26.27
C ILE A 77 -7.31 -26.01 26.76
N VAL A 78 -7.64 -24.72 26.81
CA VAL A 78 -8.99 -24.21 27.08
C VAL A 78 -9.35 -23.14 26.07
N THR A 79 -10.52 -23.29 25.45
CA THR A 79 -11.05 -22.34 24.47
C THR A 79 -12.00 -21.33 25.12
N LEU A 80 -11.63 -20.06 25.07
CA LEU A 80 -12.47 -18.94 25.47
C LEU A 80 -13.25 -18.43 24.25
N ILE A 81 -14.53 -18.75 24.19
CA ILE A 81 -15.41 -18.43 23.05
C ILE A 81 -15.38 -16.92 22.77
N GLY A 82 -15.02 -16.55 21.53
CA GLY A 82 -14.97 -15.16 21.08
C GLY A 82 -13.74 -14.37 21.53
N ILE A 83 -12.80 -15.01 22.25
CA ILE A 83 -11.57 -14.37 22.75
C ILE A 83 -10.33 -15.07 22.17
N GLY A 84 -10.21 -16.39 22.34
CA GLY A 84 -9.05 -17.16 21.92
C GLY A 84 -8.80 -18.40 22.77
N ASP A 85 -7.66 -19.05 22.57
CA ASP A 85 -7.28 -20.27 23.27
C ASP A 85 -6.16 -20.02 24.28
N LEU A 86 -6.29 -20.58 25.48
CA LEU A 86 -5.23 -20.69 26.48
C LEU A 86 -4.59 -22.07 26.37
N VAL A 87 -3.27 -22.10 26.16
CA VAL A 87 -2.50 -23.32 25.91
C VAL A 87 -1.40 -23.43 26.96
N LYS A 88 -1.25 -24.61 27.57
CA LYS A 88 -0.15 -24.93 28.47
C LYS A 88 1.13 -25.22 27.68
N GLY A 89 2.14 -24.37 27.85
CA GLY A 89 3.48 -24.57 27.33
C GLY A 89 4.25 -25.66 28.08
N ALA A 90 5.34 -26.13 27.48
CA ALA A 90 6.18 -27.22 28.00
C ALA A 90 6.85 -26.90 29.36
N ASP A 91 7.01 -25.63 29.67
CA ASP A 91 7.60 -25.08 30.90
C ASP A 91 6.55 -24.69 31.96
N SER A 92 5.30 -25.16 31.81
CA SER A 92 4.15 -24.73 32.62
C SER A 92 3.80 -23.24 32.50
N THR A 93 4.30 -22.55 31.47
CA THR A 93 3.80 -21.20 31.12
C THR A 93 2.49 -21.31 30.36
N ILE A 94 1.59 -20.37 30.60
CA ILE A 94 0.32 -20.29 29.87
C ILE A 94 0.53 -19.34 28.68
N SER A 95 0.42 -19.89 27.48
CA SER A 95 0.44 -19.13 26.22
C SER A 95 -0.99 -18.84 25.77
N PHE A 96 -1.20 -17.70 25.13
CA PHE A 96 -2.51 -17.27 24.65
C PHE A 96 -2.48 -17.07 23.14
N MET A 97 -3.45 -17.68 22.46
CA MET A 97 -3.66 -17.54 21.02
C MET A 97 -4.96 -16.77 20.78
N PRO A 98 -4.90 -15.48 20.42
CA PRO A 98 -6.10 -14.68 20.18
C PRO A 98 -6.84 -15.17 18.94
N GLN A 99 -8.17 -15.12 19.00
CA GLN A 99 -9.01 -15.37 17.83
C GLN A 99 -8.84 -14.20 16.83
N GLN A 100 -8.48 -14.51 15.58
CA GLN A 100 -8.30 -13.49 14.55
C GLN A 100 -9.64 -12.96 14.05
N LEU A 101 -9.74 -11.63 13.97
CA LEU A 101 -10.85 -10.95 13.31
C LEU A 101 -10.77 -11.21 11.80
N SER A 102 -11.90 -11.58 11.20
CA SER A 102 -11.99 -11.77 9.75
C SER A 102 -11.71 -10.46 9.01
N HIS A 103 -10.89 -10.53 7.96
CA HIS A 103 -10.56 -9.41 7.08
C HIS A 103 -11.80 -8.74 6.45
N VAL A 104 -12.94 -9.45 6.39
CA VAL A 104 -14.23 -8.92 5.92
C VAL A 104 -14.70 -7.73 6.76
N PHE A 105 -14.39 -7.71 8.05
CA PHE A 105 -14.81 -6.64 8.96
C PHE A 105 -13.82 -5.47 9.03
N VAL A 106 -12.61 -5.64 8.47
CA VAL A 106 -11.54 -4.64 8.48
C VAL A 106 -10.94 -4.47 7.07
N PRO A 107 -11.75 -4.09 6.07
CA PRO A 107 -11.25 -3.95 4.70
C PRO A 107 -10.21 -2.81 4.62
N PRO A 108 -9.10 -3.00 3.89
CA PRO A 108 -8.15 -1.94 3.63
C PRO A 108 -8.79 -0.86 2.73
N VAL A 109 -8.44 0.40 2.99
CA VAL A 109 -8.95 1.54 2.22
C VAL A 109 -7.87 2.02 1.26
N VAL A 110 -8.22 2.21 -0.02
CA VAL A 110 -7.28 2.72 -1.02
C VAL A 110 -6.87 4.15 -0.71
N ALA A 111 -5.56 4.41 -0.68
CA ALA A 111 -4.99 5.72 -0.44
C ALA A 111 -4.50 6.33 -1.75
N LYS A 112 -5.13 7.43 -2.19
CA LYS A 112 -4.64 8.23 -3.32
C LYS A 112 -3.69 9.30 -2.81
N ARG A 113 -2.45 9.30 -3.30
CA ARG A 113 -1.48 10.35 -3.00
C ARG A 113 -1.91 11.64 -3.70
N VAL A 114 -2.32 12.66 -2.94
CA VAL A 114 -2.58 14.00 -3.48
C VAL A 114 -1.25 14.72 -3.63
N VAL A 115 -0.72 14.75 -4.85
CA VAL A 115 0.45 15.59 -5.18
C VAL A 115 -0.08 16.94 -5.66
N ARG A 116 0.13 17.99 -4.88
CA ARG A 116 -0.21 19.36 -5.29
C ARG A 116 1.01 19.95 -6.00
N GLN A 117 1.04 19.84 -7.33
CA GLN A 117 2.08 20.51 -8.13
C GLN A 117 1.90 22.04 -8.11
N ASP A 118 0.66 22.51 -8.01
CA ASP A 118 0.31 23.95 -8.01
C ASP A 118 0.18 24.55 -6.60
N ALA A 119 0.76 23.91 -5.58
CA ALA A 119 0.79 24.52 -4.25
C ALA A 119 1.81 25.67 -4.25
N GLU A 120 1.31 26.88 -4.49
CA GLU A 120 2.02 28.14 -4.34
C GLU A 120 2.45 28.33 -2.88
N HIS A 121 3.65 27.88 -2.54
CA HIS A 121 4.26 28.18 -1.25
C HIS A 121 5.02 29.50 -1.39
N ALA A 122 4.72 30.45 -0.51
CA ALA A 122 5.53 31.64 -0.35
C ALA A 122 6.90 31.22 0.22
N ILE A 123 7.95 31.42 -0.55
CA ILE A 123 9.33 31.13 -0.17
C ILE A 123 10.05 32.46 -0.04
N LEU A 124 10.83 32.61 1.03
CA LEU A 124 11.67 33.78 1.25
C LEU A 124 12.99 33.60 0.48
N VAL A 125 13.28 34.50 -0.45
CA VAL A 125 14.56 34.53 -1.18
C VAL A 125 15.25 35.86 -0.88
N GLY A 126 16.34 35.81 -0.11
CA GLY A 126 16.94 37.02 0.46
C GLY A 126 16.00 37.64 1.49
N ASP A 127 15.56 38.88 1.26
CA ASP A 127 14.61 39.61 2.13
C ASP A 127 13.18 39.67 1.57
N LYS A 128 12.91 39.09 0.38
CA LYS A 128 11.61 39.20 -0.31
C LYS A 128 10.88 37.86 -0.35
N GLN A 129 9.59 37.86 0.01
CA GLN A 129 8.71 36.70 -0.20
C GLN A 129 8.35 36.61 -1.70
N THR A 130 8.60 35.45 -2.31
CA THR A 130 8.26 35.14 -3.71
C THR A 130 7.61 33.77 -3.80
N THR A 131 6.84 33.52 -4.86
CA THR A 131 6.16 32.24 -5.11
C THR A 131 6.97 31.42 -6.11
N ASN A 132 6.95 30.08 -6.00
CA ASN A 132 7.67 29.15 -6.89
C ASN A 132 7.46 29.42 -8.40
N THR A 133 6.27 29.88 -8.79
CA THR A 133 5.90 30.17 -10.18
C THR A 133 6.73 31.29 -10.80
N VAL A 134 7.11 32.32 -10.02
CA VAL A 134 7.83 33.50 -10.50
C VAL A 134 9.31 33.21 -10.77
N MET A 135 9.91 32.24 -10.07
CA MET A 135 11.33 31.89 -10.27
C MET A 135 11.55 31.02 -11.51
N THR A 136 10.57 30.20 -11.91
CA THR A 136 10.72 29.36 -13.12
C THR A 136 10.73 30.21 -14.40
N GLU A 137 9.96 31.30 -14.42
CA GLU A 137 9.91 32.22 -15.56
C GLU A 137 11.22 32.99 -15.77
N TYR A 138 11.99 33.25 -14.71
CA TYR A 138 13.28 33.93 -14.78
C TYR A 138 14.42 33.09 -15.40
N PHE A 139 14.30 31.76 -15.40
CA PHE A 139 15.32 30.84 -15.94
C PHE A 139 15.02 30.38 -17.37
N VAL A 140 13.89 30.78 -17.96
CA VAL A 140 13.61 30.58 -19.38
C VAL A 140 14.28 31.73 -20.14
N GLU A 141 15.61 31.67 -20.26
CA GLU A 141 16.32 32.53 -21.21
C GLU A 141 15.83 32.19 -22.63
N ASP A 142 15.33 33.21 -23.33
CA ASP A 142 14.90 33.14 -24.73
C ASP A 142 16.05 32.60 -25.60
N ILE A 143 16.01 31.31 -25.91
CA ILE A 143 16.92 30.69 -26.87
C ILE A 143 16.63 31.34 -28.22
N PRO A 144 17.54 32.14 -28.81
CA PRO A 144 17.26 32.79 -30.09
C PRO A 144 16.95 31.70 -31.11
N ALA A 145 15.78 31.81 -31.74
CA ALA A 145 15.30 30.84 -32.71
C ALA A 145 16.38 30.57 -33.76
N LYS A 146 16.89 29.33 -33.79
CA LYS A 146 17.89 28.87 -34.75
C LYS A 146 17.36 29.16 -36.17
N PRO A 147 18.13 29.81 -37.07
CA PRO A 147 17.67 30.07 -38.41
C PRO A 147 17.35 28.73 -39.09
N VAL A 148 16.08 28.54 -39.46
CA VAL A 148 15.60 27.31 -40.07
C VAL A 148 16.16 27.24 -41.49
N TYR A 149 17.22 26.45 -41.68
CA TYR A 149 17.77 26.17 -43.01
C TYR A 149 16.92 25.09 -43.70
N HIS A 150 16.19 25.48 -44.75
CA HIS A 150 15.24 24.62 -45.44
C HIS A 150 15.95 23.75 -46.51
N TRP A 151 16.78 22.79 -46.08
CA TRP A 151 17.49 21.85 -46.97
C TRP A 151 16.54 21.05 -47.88
N TRP A 152 15.32 20.80 -47.43
CA TRP A 152 14.29 20.10 -48.20
C TRP A 152 13.91 20.83 -49.50
N ALA A 153 14.07 22.16 -49.58
CA ALA A 153 13.83 22.91 -50.80
C ALA A 153 14.83 22.50 -51.91
N ALA A 154 16.11 22.26 -51.55
CA ALA A 154 17.11 21.76 -52.48
C ALA A 154 16.79 20.32 -52.94
N ALA A 155 16.25 19.49 -52.05
CA ALA A 155 15.83 18.12 -52.38
C ALA A 155 14.68 18.08 -53.40
N ILE A 156 13.68 18.98 -53.27
CA ILE A 156 12.57 19.08 -54.23
C ILE A 156 13.07 19.47 -55.62
N ILE A 157 13.97 20.45 -55.71
CA ILE A 157 14.53 20.90 -56.99
C ILE A 157 15.26 19.74 -57.69
N LEU A 158 16.09 18.99 -56.95
CA LEU A 158 16.78 17.81 -57.49
C LEU A 158 15.81 16.73 -57.97
N GLY A 159 14.72 16.49 -57.24
CA GLY A 159 13.69 15.53 -57.64
C GLY A 159 13.02 15.89 -58.96
N ILE A 160 12.68 17.18 -59.15
CA ILE A 160 12.07 17.66 -60.40
C ILE A 160 13.03 17.50 -61.58
N VAL A 161 14.31 17.83 -61.40
CA VAL A 161 15.34 17.66 -62.43
C VAL A 161 15.49 16.19 -62.81
N GLY A 162 15.53 15.28 -61.83
CA GLY A 162 15.60 13.84 -62.07
C GLY A 162 14.39 13.32 -62.86
N LEU A 163 13.17 13.74 -62.49
CA LEU A 163 11.95 13.37 -63.20
C LEU A 163 11.94 13.89 -64.64
N ALA A 164 12.41 15.12 -64.88
CA ALA A 164 12.49 15.70 -66.21
C ALA A 164 13.45 14.91 -67.12
N ILE A 165 14.60 14.47 -66.58
CA ILE A 165 15.57 13.65 -67.32
C ILE A 165 14.96 12.29 -67.67
N VAL A 166 14.28 11.63 -66.72
CA VAL A 166 13.63 10.34 -66.96
C VAL A 166 12.51 10.48 -68.00
N ALA A 167 11.69 11.52 -67.91
CA ALA A 167 10.63 11.79 -68.87
C ALA A 167 11.19 12.05 -70.29
N TYR A 168 12.27 12.81 -70.39
CA TYR A 168 12.95 13.05 -71.66
C TYR A 168 13.52 11.75 -72.25
N TYR A 169 14.14 10.90 -71.43
CA TYR A 169 14.67 9.61 -71.87
C TYR A 169 13.57 8.68 -72.40
N ILE A 170 12.43 8.59 -71.69
CA ILE A 170 11.28 7.78 -72.12
C ILE A 170 10.70 8.30 -73.45
N SER A 171 10.67 9.62 -73.66
CA SER A 171 10.18 10.23 -74.90
C SER A 171 11.03 9.83 -76.12
N GLN A 172 12.36 9.76 -75.96
CA GLN A 172 13.28 9.44 -77.07
C GLN A 172 13.44 7.93 -77.29
N ASN A 173 13.51 7.14 -76.22
CA ASN A 173 13.87 5.71 -76.28
C ASN A 173 12.66 4.77 -76.19
N GLY A 174 11.45 5.29 -76.01
CA GLY A 174 10.25 4.49 -75.79
C GLY A 174 10.23 3.81 -74.41
N PHE A 175 9.03 3.50 -73.92
CA PHE A 175 8.84 2.93 -72.59
C PHE A 175 8.89 1.39 -72.63
N ASN A 176 10.07 0.81 -72.40
CA ASN A 176 10.25 -0.64 -72.30
C ASN A 176 10.00 -1.13 -70.86
N LEU A 177 8.73 -1.24 -70.44
CA LEU A 177 8.36 -1.69 -69.09
C LEU A 177 8.27 -3.22 -68.94
N LEU A 178 8.31 -3.99 -70.04
CA LEU A 178 8.28 -5.46 -70.02
C LEU A 178 9.21 -6.03 -71.10
N GLY A 179 10.49 -6.17 -70.76
CA GLY A 179 11.52 -6.75 -71.62
C GLY A 179 11.79 -8.23 -71.30
N ASN A 180 11.01 -9.10 -71.94
CA ASN A 180 11.22 -10.55 -72.15
C ASN A 180 10.94 -11.53 -71.00
N ALA A 181 9.68 -11.96 -70.89
CA ALA A 181 9.29 -13.30 -70.47
C ALA A 181 8.24 -13.87 -71.46
N ILE A 182 8.73 -14.68 -72.40
CA ILE A 182 8.14 -15.84 -73.10
C ILE A 182 6.61 -15.90 -73.28
N GLY A 183 6.15 -16.11 -74.52
CA GLY A 183 5.01 -17.02 -74.78
C GLY A 183 4.17 -16.77 -76.04
N LEU A 184 4.34 -17.69 -77.00
CA LEU A 184 3.50 -18.04 -78.17
C LEU A 184 3.60 -17.18 -79.44
#